data_AF-A0A821FM56-F1
#
_entry.id   AF-A0A821FM56-F1
#
_cell.length_a   1.000
_cell.length_b   1.000
_cell.length_c   1.000
_cell.angle_alpha   90.00
_cell.angle_beta   90.00
_cell.angle_gamma   90.00
#
_symmetry.space_group_name_H-M   'P 1'
#
loop_
_entity.id
_entity.type
_entity.pdbx_description
1 polymer ?
#
loop_
_entity_poly.entity_id
_entity_poly.type
_entity_poly.pdbx_seq_one_letter_code
_entity_poly.pdbx_strand_id
1 'polypeptide(L)'
;MVLNNSTDRALTHEEKITRAECYRAMAAAQLGFSYDSSKNIPELFASMFPDSKVAADYAMKDRKLSYVVSHGTGSFFIRELIKDVLKAPAYLLLFDETTIVGVRKQLDLHIRYWSEYQQGVVTRYWKSIMLVHATADIISHHLLDSLKSEGLDLSKLLHLGRDNPNVNKAADAMIEKEVRSAQEKKTGNSSSNGLLPIEPCPLHIIHTAFKRGFTQNDWQIEDILYDFWCFFLPIISS
;
A
#
# COMPACT_ATOMS: atom_id res chain seq x y z
N MET A 1 6.91 7.13 19.95
CA MET A 1 8.29 7.11 19.41
C MET A 1 9.16 7.95 20.33
N VAL A 2 9.81 7.32 21.31
CA VAL A 2 10.80 8.00 22.15
C VAL A 2 12.16 7.53 21.64
N LEU A 3 12.85 8.39 20.91
CA LEU A 3 14.22 8.16 20.46
C LEU A 3 15.14 8.68 21.56
N ASN A 4 15.50 7.83 22.51
CA ASN A 4 16.67 8.06 23.34
C ASN A 4 17.81 7.23 22.77
N ASN A 5 18.76 7.90 22.12
CA ASN A 5 20.16 7.52 22.18
C ASN A 5 21.04 8.75 21.95
N SER A 6 21.90 8.95 22.93
CA SER A 6 22.80 10.06 23.16
C SER A 6 23.90 10.15 22.12
N THR A 7 23.68 10.99 21.10
CA THR A 7 24.70 11.76 20.36
C THR A 7 24.01 12.95 19.68
N ASP A 8 23.30 13.80 20.43
CA ASP A 8 22.58 14.91 19.82
C ASP A 8 23.57 16.04 19.53
N ARG A 9 24.13 16.03 18.32
CA ARG A 9 24.73 17.25 17.77
C ARG A 9 23.63 18.30 17.70
N ALA A 10 23.96 19.55 18.02
CA ALA A 10 23.04 20.64 17.85
C ALA A 10 22.63 20.71 16.37
N LEU A 11 21.32 20.60 16.10
CA LEU A 11 20.80 20.75 14.75
C LEU A 11 21.03 22.19 14.26
N THR A 12 21.44 22.31 13.00
CA THR A 12 21.47 23.60 12.32
C THR A 12 20.06 24.18 12.21
N HIS A 13 19.95 25.47 11.91
CA HIS A 13 18.64 26.11 11.72
C HIS A 13 17.83 25.43 10.60
N GLU A 14 18.48 25.12 9.49
CA GLU A 14 17.88 24.42 8.35
C GLU A 14 17.40 23.00 8.70
N GLU A 15 18.16 22.27 9.52
CA GLU A 15 17.77 20.94 9.99
C GLU A 15 16.55 20.99 10.91
N LYS A 16 16.42 22.05 11.72
CA LYS A 16 15.23 22.26 12.56
C LYS A 16 13.98 22.52 11.71
N ILE A 17 14.10 23.31 10.64
CA ILE A 17 13.00 23.54 9.67
C ILE A 17 12.65 22.23 8.98
N THR A 18 13.64 21.52 8.43
CA THR A 18 13.45 20.22 7.76
C THR A 18 12.76 19.22 8.67
N ARG A 19 13.16 19.16 9.95
CA ARG A 19 12.52 18.29 10.95
C ARG A 19 11.05 18.68 11.18
N ALA A 20 10.74 19.97 11.27
CA ALA A 20 9.36 20.44 11.41
C ALA A 20 8.51 20.07 10.18
N GLU A 21 9.06 20.19 8.98
CA GLU A 21 8.40 19.77 7.74
C GLU A 21 8.17 18.26 7.71
N CYS A 22 9.14 17.45 8.12
CA CYS A 22 8.97 16.00 8.26
C CYS A 22 7.85 15.65 9.25
N TYR A 23 7.79 16.31 10.42
CA TYR A 23 6.69 16.08 11.38
C TYR A 23 5.34 16.44 10.78
N ARG A 24 5.23 17.56 10.07
CA ARG A 24 3.98 17.93 9.41
C ARG A 24 3.59 16.94 8.32
N ALA A 25 4.54 16.44 7.55
CA ALA A 25 4.30 15.41 6.53
C ALA A 25 3.79 14.10 7.14
N MET A 26 4.43 13.62 8.21
CA MET A 26 3.97 12.43 8.92
C MET A 26 2.59 12.63 9.55
N ALA A 27 2.33 13.79 10.15
CA ALA A 27 1.03 14.11 10.72
C ALA A 27 -0.07 14.16 9.66
N ALA A 28 0.20 14.76 8.50
CA ALA A 28 -0.76 14.80 7.39
C ALA A 28 -1.10 13.39 6.90
N ALA A 29 -0.11 12.52 6.73
CA ALA A 29 -0.32 11.14 6.31
C ALA A 29 -1.08 10.32 7.37
N GLN A 30 -0.71 10.45 8.64
CA GLN A 30 -1.30 9.68 9.74
C GLN A 30 -2.75 10.09 10.04
N LEU A 31 -3.06 11.39 9.95
CA LEU A 31 -4.38 11.93 10.27
C LEU A 31 -5.29 12.08 9.04
N GLY A 32 -4.81 11.72 7.85
CA GLY A 32 -5.58 11.82 6.61
C GLY A 32 -5.88 13.26 6.20
N PHE A 33 -4.98 14.20 6.49
CA PHE A 33 -5.18 15.59 6.07
C PHE A 33 -5.01 15.74 4.56
N SER A 34 -5.94 16.45 3.93
CA SER A 34 -5.79 16.91 2.55
C SER A 34 -4.54 17.79 2.43
N TYR A 35 -3.77 17.65 1.35
CA TYR A 35 -2.62 18.53 1.09
C TYR A 35 -3.03 20.00 0.99
N ASP A 36 -4.24 20.27 0.49
CA ASP A 36 -4.81 21.61 0.39
C ASP A 36 -4.97 22.29 1.76
N SER A 37 -5.13 21.51 2.83
CA SER A 37 -5.15 22.04 4.21
C SER A 37 -3.84 22.73 4.61
N SER A 38 -2.77 22.56 3.83
CA SER A 38 -1.46 23.14 4.11
C SER A 38 -1.14 24.43 3.35
N LYS A 39 -2.06 24.94 2.51
CA LYS A 39 -1.83 26.16 1.70
C LYS A 39 -1.45 27.40 2.50
N ASN A 40 -2.06 27.58 3.68
CA ASN A 40 -1.88 28.75 4.54
C ASN A 40 -1.17 28.43 5.87
N ILE A 41 -0.62 27.22 6.00
CA ILE A 41 0.03 26.78 7.25
C ILE A 41 1.31 27.58 7.56
N PRO A 42 2.18 27.92 6.57
CA PRO A 42 3.33 28.79 6.83
C PRO A 42 2.95 30.13 7.48
N GLU A 43 1.97 30.82 6.91
CA GLU A 43 1.50 32.10 7.40
C GLU A 43 0.86 31.97 8.79
N LEU A 44 0.08 30.91 9.01
CA LEU A 44 -0.51 30.60 10.32
C LEU A 44 0.56 30.37 11.38
N PHE A 45 1.59 29.56 11.09
CA PHE A 45 2.66 29.28 12.03
C PHE A 45 3.47 30.52 12.39
N ALA A 46 3.83 31.35 11.40
CA ALA A 46 4.53 32.61 11.65
C ALA A 46 3.70 33.56 12.54
N SER A 47 2.37 33.58 12.37
CA SER A 47 1.47 34.39 13.21
C SER A 47 1.25 33.82 14.60
N MET A 48 1.18 32.49 14.75
CA MET A 48 0.94 31.82 16.04
C MET A 48 2.19 31.83 16.93
N PHE A 49 3.39 31.84 16.32
CA PHE A 49 4.66 31.72 17.02
C PHE A 49 5.65 32.82 16.57
N PRO A 50 5.37 34.10 16.86
CA PRO A 50 6.14 35.24 16.34
C PRO A 50 7.58 35.30 16.89
N ASP A 51 7.86 34.63 17.99
CA ASP A 51 9.19 34.52 18.62
C ASP A 51 10.03 33.36 18.04
N SER A 52 9.42 32.47 17.25
CA SER A 52 10.08 31.29 16.70
C SER A 52 10.63 31.54 15.31
N LYS A 53 11.95 31.62 15.18
CA LYS A 53 12.61 31.73 13.87
C LYS A 53 12.33 30.52 12.95
N VAL A 54 12.12 29.33 13.53
CA VAL A 54 11.75 28.13 12.75
C VAL A 54 10.34 28.28 12.18
N ALA A 55 9.39 28.86 12.93
CA ALA A 55 8.04 29.09 12.45
C ALA A 55 8.00 30.19 11.39
N ALA A 56 8.80 31.25 11.57
CA ALA A 56 8.94 32.33 10.60
C ALA A 56 9.51 31.85 9.24
N ASP A 57 10.49 30.93 9.29
CA ASP A 57 11.16 30.41 8.09
C ASP A 57 10.53 29.11 7.54
N TYR A 58 9.49 28.57 8.20
CA TYR A 58 8.75 27.41 7.72
C TYR A 58 7.99 27.77 6.43
N ALA A 59 8.20 27.01 5.36
CA ALA A 59 7.67 27.36 4.02
C ALA A 59 6.82 26.25 3.36
N MET A 60 6.65 25.10 4.01
CA MET A 60 5.96 23.96 3.38
C MET A 60 4.45 24.18 3.25
N LYS A 61 4.01 24.35 2.00
CA LYS A 61 2.61 24.37 1.54
C LYS A 61 2.19 23.01 0.97
N ASP A 62 1.02 22.95 0.35
CA ASP A 62 0.42 21.78 -0.31
C ASP A 62 1.37 21.00 -1.25
N ARG A 63 2.02 21.67 -2.21
CA ARG A 63 2.89 21.00 -3.20
C ARG A 63 4.14 20.40 -2.57
N LYS A 64 4.79 21.17 -1.69
CA LYS A 64 5.97 20.70 -0.97
C LYS A 64 5.61 19.57 -0.02
N LEU A 65 4.45 19.66 0.66
CA LEU A 65 3.93 18.58 1.50
C LEU A 65 3.73 17.29 0.70
N SER A 66 3.03 17.36 -0.44
CA SER A 66 2.83 16.20 -1.33
C SER A 66 4.16 15.58 -1.75
N TYR A 67 5.14 16.41 -2.13
CA TYR A 67 6.48 15.95 -2.49
C TYR A 67 7.22 15.30 -1.33
N VAL A 68 7.22 15.91 -0.15
CA VAL A 68 7.87 15.36 1.06
C VAL A 68 7.23 14.06 1.48
N VAL A 69 5.90 13.94 1.44
CA VAL A 69 5.18 12.70 1.78
C VAL A 69 5.56 11.58 0.80
N SER A 70 5.53 11.84 -0.51
CA SER A 70 5.75 10.82 -1.54
C SER A 70 7.24 10.47 -1.71
N HIS A 71 8.11 11.46 -1.94
CA HIS A 71 9.51 11.27 -2.31
C HIS A 71 10.46 11.35 -1.12
N GLY A 72 10.08 12.06 -0.05
CA GLY A 72 10.83 12.15 1.20
C GLY A 72 10.53 10.96 2.12
N THR A 73 9.52 11.12 2.97
CA THR A 73 9.19 10.15 4.01
C THR A 73 8.69 8.82 3.45
N GLY A 74 7.89 8.84 2.39
CA GLY A 74 7.36 7.63 1.75
C GLY A 74 8.47 6.71 1.25
N SER A 75 9.42 7.26 0.48
CA SER A 75 10.57 6.49 -0.02
C SER A 75 11.41 5.91 1.12
N PHE A 76 11.56 6.64 2.23
CA PHE A 76 12.24 6.12 3.43
C PHE A 76 11.51 4.92 4.03
N PHE A 77 10.19 5.01 4.26
CA PHE A 77 9.44 3.90 4.86
C PHE A 77 9.37 2.66 3.96
N ILE A 78 9.31 2.82 2.64
CA ILE A 78 9.39 1.69 1.71
C ILE A 78 10.76 1.02 1.79
N ARG A 79 11.87 1.79 1.81
CA ARG A 79 13.21 1.22 1.99
C ARG A 79 13.33 0.45 3.31
N GLU A 80 12.81 0.99 4.40
CA GLU A 80 12.83 0.30 5.70
C GLU A 80 11.96 -0.96 5.70
N LEU A 81 10.80 -0.94 5.05
CA LEU A 81 9.97 -2.13 4.83
C LEU A 81 10.76 -3.21 4.10
N ILE A 82 11.36 -2.90 2.94
CA ILE A 82 12.11 -3.88 2.15
C ILE A 82 13.30 -4.46 2.94
N LYS A 83 14.06 -3.61 3.65
CA LYS A 83 15.16 -4.07 4.52
C LYS A 83 14.71 -5.07 5.58
N ASP A 84 13.52 -4.87 6.16
CA ASP A 84 12.96 -5.76 7.17
C ASP A 84 12.49 -7.09 6.52
N VAL A 85 11.79 -7.00 5.39
CA VAL A 85 11.33 -8.18 4.63
C VAL A 85 12.50 -9.05 4.17
N LEU A 86 13.62 -8.47 3.73
CA LEU A 86 14.80 -9.22 3.28
C LEU A 86 15.43 -10.09 4.37
N LYS A 87 15.30 -9.67 5.64
CA LYS A 87 15.76 -10.44 6.81
C LYS A 87 14.80 -11.58 7.16
N ALA A 88 13.54 -11.50 6.75
CA ALA A 88 12.56 -12.53 7.04
C ALA A 88 12.98 -13.87 6.40
N PRO A 89 12.70 -15.00 7.06
CA PRO A 89 12.95 -16.32 6.48
C PRO A 89 12.06 -16.56 5.26
N ALA A 90 10.86 -15.97 5.26
CA ALA A 90 9.85 -16.14 4.24
C ALA A 90 8.84 -14.98 4.24
N TYR A 91 8.12 -14.77 3.14
CA TYR A 91 7.09 -13.74 3.02
C TYR A 91 5.93 -14.18 2.13
N LEU A 92 4.81 -13.48 2.26
CA LEU A 92 3.63 -13.59 1.41
C LEU A 92 3.46 -12.27 0.68
N LEU A 93 3.08 -12.36 -0.60
CA LEU A 93 2.67 -11.21 -1.38
C LEU A 93 1.15 -11.26 -1.51
N LEU A 94 0.49 -10.18 -1.09
CA LEU A 94 -0.95 -10.03 -1.20
C LEU A 94 -1.21 -8.95 -2.26
N PHE A 95 -2.15 -9.19 -3.16
CA PHE A 95 -2.57 -8.19 -4.13
C PHE A 95 -4.08 -8.14 -4.26
N ASP A 96 -4.59 -6.94 -4.47
CA ASP A 96 -6.03 -6.68 -4.68
C ASP A 96 -6.22 -5.71 -5.85
N GLU A 97 -7.22 -5.97 -6.68
CA GLU A 97 -7.56 -5.15 -7.83
C GLU A 97 -8.76 -4.23 -7.52
N THR A 98 -8.58 -2.92 -7.67
CA THR A 98 -9.67 -1.95 -7.63
C THR A 98 -9.81 -1.25 -8.98
N THR A 99 -11.05 -1.02 -9.43
CA THR A 99 -11.32 -0.23 -10.64
C THR A 99 -11.48 1.23 -10.27
N ILE A 100 -10.68 2.11 -10.89
CA ILE A 100 -10.76 3.57 -10.73
C ILE A 100 -11.61 4.15 -11.86
N VAL A 101 -12.20 5.32 -11.61
CA VAL A 101 -12.90 6.15 -12.61
C VAL A 101 -12.06 6.26 -13.90
N GLY A 102 -12.67 5.93 -15.04
CA GLY A 102 -12.02 6.01 -16.35
C GLY A 102 -11.36 4.72 -16.86
N VAL A 103 -11.84 3.54 -16.44
CA VAL A 103 -11.42 2.20 -16.94
C VAL A 103 -9.98 1.80 -16.53
N ARG A 104 -9.28 2.61 -15.74
CA ARG A 104 -7.98 2.26 -15.18
C ARG A 104 -8.15 1.34 -13.98
N LYS A 105 -7.33 0.31 -13.90
CA LYS A 105 -7.27 -0.60 -12.76
C LYS A 105 -6.10 -0.21 -11.87
N GLN A 106 -6.27 -0.30 -10.56
CA GLN A 106 -5.20 -0.18 -9.58
C GLN A 106 -4.98 -1.55 -8.95
N LEU A 107 -3.73 -1.99 -8.93
CA LEU A 107 -3.28 -3.22 -8.29
C LEU A 107 -2.49 -2.84 -7.03
N ASP A 108 -3.07 -3.08 -5.86
CA ASP A 108 -2.48 -2.72 -4.58
C ASP A 108 -1.71 -3.90 -3.99
N LEU A 109 -0.41 -3.70 -3.74
CA LEU A 109 0.49 -4.72 -3.22
C LEU A 109 0.73 -4.53 -1.74
N HIS A 110 0.58 -5.62 -0.98
CA HIS A 110 0.94 -5.71 0.42
C HIS A 110 1.90 -6.89 0.63
N ILE A 111 2.82 -6.76 1.58
CA ILE A 111 3.70 -7.85 1.98
C ILE A 111 3.35 -8.25 3.41
N ARG A 112 3.19 -9.56 3.62
CA ARG A 112 3.02 -10.16 4.95
C ARG A 112 4.22 -11.02 5.30
N TYR A 113 4.82 -10.77 6.45
CA TYR A 113 6.07 -11.43 6.86
C TYR A 113 6.26 -11.36 8.37
N TRP A 114 7.19 -12.15 8.91
CA TRP A 114 7.62 -12.02 10.30
C TRP A 114 8.63 -10.88 10.44
N SER A 115 8.29 -9.84 11.20
CA SER A 115 9.18 -8.71 11.49
C SER A 115 9.91 -8.95 12.80
N GLU A 116 11.25 -9.03 12.74
CA GLU A 116 12.08 -9.07 13.95
C GLU A 116 11.99 -7.75 14.73
N TYR A 117 11.72 -6.63 14.07
CA TYR A 117 11.55 -5.36 14.76
C TYR A 117 10.24 -5.32 15.57
N GLN A 118 9.14 -5.82 15.00
CA GLN A 118 7.82 -5.83 15.66
C GLN A 118 7.55 -7.10 16.48
N GLN A 119 8.47 -8.09 16.44
CA GLN A 119 8.36 -9.39 17.12
C GLN A 119 7.04 -10.09 16.79
N GLY A 120 6.67 -10.12 15.50
CA GLY A 120 5.39 -10.67 15.07
C GLY A 120 5.18 -10.69 13.56
N VAL A 121 4.12 -11.37 13.13
CA VAL A 121 3.65 -11.32 11.74
C VAL A 121 2.96 -9.99 11.48
N VAL A 122 3.44 -9.26 10.49
CA VAL A 122 2.92 -7.96 10.10
C VAL A 122 2.43 -8.01 8.66
N THR A 123 1.41 -7.21 8.33
CA THR A 123 1.01 -6.94 6.95
C THR A 123 1.21 -5.47 6.68
N ARG A 124 1.97 -5.14 5.64
CA ARG A 124 2.30 -3.75 5.30
C ARG A 124 2.00 -3.48 3.85
N TYR A 125 1.36 -2.34 3.60
CA TYR A 125 1.26 -1.79 2.25
C TYR A 125 2.66 -1.54 1.70
N TRP A 126 2.85 -1.92 0.44
CA TRP A 126 4.12 -1.72 -0.27
C TRP A 126 3.96 -0.69 -1.39
N LYS A 127 3.09 -0.92 -2.37
CA LYS A 127 2.86 0.02 -3.47
C LYS A 127 1.59 -0.30 -4.26
N SER A 128 1.10 0.72 -4.96
CA SER A 128 0.01 0.61 -5.94
C SER A 128 0.58 0.67 -7.35
N ILE A 129 0.07 -0.18 -8.24
CA ILE A 129 0.43 -0.21 -9.67
C ILE A 129 -0.80 0.15 -10.49
N MET A 130 -0.67 1.17 -11.35
CA MET A 130 -1.73 1.58 -12.25
C MET A 130 -1.66 0.76 -13.54
N LEU A 131 -2.71 0.00 -13.81
CA LEU A 131 -2.86 -0.87 -14.96
C LEU A 131 -3.88 -0.29 -15.94
N VAL A 132 -3.55 -0.30 -17.23
CA VAL A 132 -4.51 -0.01 -18.31
C VAL A 132 -5.38 -1.25 -18.57
N HIS A 133 -4.75 -2.43 -18.57
CA HIS A 133 -5.40 -3.73 -18.68
C HIS A 133 -4.83 -4.66 -17.62
N ALA A 134 -5.68 -5.51 -17.05
CA ALA A 134 -5.26 -6.52 -16.07
C ALA A 134 -5.49 -7.91 -16.67
N THR A 135 -4.58 -8.32 -17.55
CA THR A 135 -4.46 -9.70 -18.01
C THR A 135 -3.48 -10.46 -17.10
N ALA A 136 -3.51 -11.79 -17.14
CA ALA A 136 -2.65 -12.62 -16.29
C ALA A 136 -1.16 -12.35 -16.54
N ASP A 137 -0.77 -12.17 -17.82
CA ASP A 137 0.59 -11.82 -18.22
C ASP A 137 1.01 -10.45 -17.69
N ILE A 138 0.14 -9.44 -17.76
CA ILE A 138 0.45 -8.09 -17.28
C ILE A 138 0.60 -8.08 -15.76
N ILE A 139 -0.32 -8.72 -15.04
CA ILE A 139 -0.27 -8.81 -13.58
C ILE A 139 1.00 -9.54 -13.16
N SER A 140 1.23 -10.76 -13.67
CA SER A 140 2.41 -11.55 -13.29
C SER A 140 3.72 -10.84 -13.63
N HIS A 141 3.80 -10.17 -14.78
CA HIS A 141 4.96 -9.35 -15.15
C HIS A 141 5.21 -8.24 -14.12
N HIS A 142 4.20 -7.44 -13.79
CA HIS A 142 4.36 -6.35 -12.81
C HIS A 142 4.71 -6.85 -11.42
N LEU A 143 4.13 -7.98 -10.98
CA LEU A 143 4.47 -8.59 -9.69
C LEU A 143 5.93 -9.06 -9.67
N LEU A 144 6.37 -9.81 -10.69
CA LEU A 144 7.74 -10.31 -10.78
C LEU A 144 8.77 -9.20 -10.93
N ASP A 145 8.49 -8.19 -11.76
CA ASP A 145 9.36 -7.02 -11.93
C ASP A 145 9.51 -6.25 -10.62
N SER A 146 8.40 -6.08 -9.89
CA SER A 146 8.41 -5.43 -8.57
C SER A 146 9.26 -6.19 -7.56
N LEU A 147 9.12 -7.52 -7.49
CA LEU A 147 9.87 -8.35 -6.55
C LEU A 147 11.37 -8.33 -6.90
N LYS A 148 11.70 -8.48 -8.19
CA LYS A 148 13.09 -8.52 -8.68
C LYS A 148 13.79 -7.18 -8.53
N SER A 149 13.12 -6.06 -8.82
CA SER A 149 13.72 -4.70 -8.70
C SER A 149 14.07 -4.31 -7.27
N GLU A 150 13.32 -4.78 -6.27
CA GLU A 150 13.64 -4.58 -4.85
C GLU A 150 14.57 -5.67 -4.27
N GLY A 151 15.03 -6.61 -5.08
CA GLY A 151 15.90 -7.71 -4.65
C GLY A 151 15.22 -8.73 -3.73
N LEU A 152 13.90 -8.82 -3.75
CA LEU A 152 13.15 -9.80 -2.95
C LEU A 152 13.35 -11.21 -3.52
N ASP A 153 13.85 -12.10 -2.68
CA ASP A 153 14.17 -13.47 -3.04
C ASP A 153 12.89 -14.28 -3.31
N LEU A 154 12.66 -14.65 -4.57
CA LEU A 154 11.49 -15.46 -4.97
C LEU A 154 11.47 -16.84 -4.31
N SER A 155 12.63 -17.41 -3.93
CA SER A 155 12.65 -18.71 -3.24
C SER A 155 12.03 -18.66 -1.84
N LYS A 156 11.90 -17.46 -1.26
CA LYS A 156 11.29 -17.20 0.05
C LYS A 156 9.81 -16.82 -0.03
N LEU A 157 9.24 -16.68 -1.23
CA LEU A 157 7.81 -16.39 -1.40
C LEU A 157 7.00 -17.65 -1.12
N LEU A 158 6.16 -17.61 -0.09
CA LEU A 158 5.36 -18.76 0.34
C LEU A 158 3.99 -18.83 -0.32
N HIS A 159 3.33 -17.69 -0.54
CA HIS A 159 1.96 -17.66 -1.01
C HIS A 159 1.59 -16.31 -1.63
N LEU A 160 0.68 -16.36 -2.59
CA LEU A 160 0.03 -15.21 -3.21
C LEU A 160 -1.40 -15.06 -2.68
N GLY A 161 -1.63 -14.06 -1.83
CA GLY A 161 -2.96 -13.75 -1.34
C GLY A 161 -3.72 -12.87 -2.33
N ARG A 162 -4.77 -13.40 -2.94
CA ARG A 162 -5.55 -12.74 -4.00
C ARG A 162 -7.03 -13.11 -3.92
N ASP A 163 -7.87 -12.43 -4.67
CA ASP A 163 -9.26 -12.82 -4.92
C ASP A 163 -9.33 -14.03 -5.90
N ASN A 164 -10.52 -14.44 -6.34
CA ASN A 164 -10.66 -15.70 -7.11
C ASN A 164 -11.05 -15.60 -8.62
N PRO A 165 -10.86 -14.48 -9.34
CA PRO A 165 -11.13 -14.42 -10.77
C PRO A 165 -10.11 -15.28 -11.54
N ASN A 166 -10.51 -15.77 -12.72
CA ASN A 166 -9.69 -16.67 -13.53
C ASN A 166 -8.36 -16.03 -13.95
N VAL A 167 -8.34 -14.71 -14.15
CA VAL A 167 -7.13 -13.95 -14.48
C VAL A 167 -6.08 -14.08 -13.36
N ASN A 168 -6.49 -13.96 -12.10
CA ASN A 168 -5.58 -14.00 -10.96
C ASN A 168 -5.09 -15.41 -10.66
N LYS A 169 -5.92 -16.43 -10.93
CA LYS A 169 -5.47 -17.84 -10.92
C LYS A 169 -4.42 -18.12 -12.00
N ALA A 170 -4.59 -17.56 -13.19
CA ALA A 170 -3.61 -17.72 -14.26
C ALA A 170 -2.29 -17.00 -13.93
N ALA A 171 -2.36 -15.79 -13.34
CA ALA A 171 -1.17 -15.08 -12.86
C ALA A 171 -0.45 -15.85 -11.73
N ASP A 172 -1.21 -16.44 -10.80
CA ASP A 172 -0.71 -17.31 -9.72
C ASP A 172 0.09 -18.50 -10.30
N ALA A 173 -0.47 -19.22 -11.27
CA ALA A 173 0.21 -20.32 -11.95
C ALA A 173 1.51 -19.88 -12.68
N MET A 174 1.52 -18.68 -13.28
CA MET A 174 2.72 -18.13 -13.92
C MET A 174 3.82 -17.82 -12.89
N ILE A 175 3.46 -17.23 -11.75
CA ILE A 175 4.42 -16.91 -10.68
C ILE A 175 4.90 -18.19 -9.98
N GLU A 176 4.03 -19.17 -9.80
CA GLU A 176 4.39 -20.47 -9.21
C GLU A 176 5.55 -21.13 -9.98
N LYS A 177 5.52 -21.07 -11.31
CA LYS A 177 6.61 -21.58 -12.16
C LYS A 177 7.95 -20.87 -11.86
N GLU A 178 7.94 -19.56 -11.70
CA GLU A 178 9.13 -18.77 -11.38
C GLU A 178 9.66 -19.06 -9.97
N VAL A 179 8.75 -19.22 -8.99
CA VAL A 179 9.10 -19.58 -7.61
C VAL A 179 9.74 -20.96 -7.56
N ARG A 180 9.18 -21.95 -8.26
CA ARG A 180 9.75 -23.31 -8.36
C ARG A 180 11.16 -23.27 -8.93
N SER A 181 11.36 -22.54 -10.03
CA SER A 181 12.68 -22.37 -10.63
C SER A 181 13.68 -21.68 -9.67
N ALA A 182 13.24 -20.67 -8.92
CA ALA A 182 14.08 -19.99 -7.93
C ALA A 182 14.48 -20.91 -6.77
N GLN A 183 13.54 -21.75 -6.29
CA GLN A 183 13.79 -22.73 -5.23
C GLN A 183 14.77 -23.82 -5.69
N GLU A 184 14.57 -24.40 -6.87
CA GLU A 184 15.45 -25.42 -7.46
C GLU A 184 16.89 -24.92 -7.62
N LYS A 185 17.07 -23.69 -8.14
CA LYS A 185 18.39 -23.06 -8.28
C LYS A 185 19.11 -22.88 -6.96
N LYS A 186 18.36 -22.62 -5.88
CA LYS A 186 18.93 -22.34 -4.56
C LYS A 186 19.23 -23.59 -3.74
N THR A 187 18.40 -24.63 -3.87
CA THR A 187 18.58 -25.90 -3.14
C THR A 187 19.47 -26.89 -3.88
N GLY A 188 19.64 -26.73 -5.20
CA GLY A 188 20.37 -27.68 -6.04
C GLY A 188 19.62 -29.01 -6.27
N ASN A 189 18.37 -29.10 -5.80
CA ASN A 189 17.53 -30.29 -5.89
C ASN A 189 16.35 -30.03 -6.84
N SER A 190 15.97 -31.04 -7.61
CA SER A 190 14.80 -30.99 -8.50
C SER A 190 13.45 -30.96 -7.77
N SER A 191 13.45 -30.98 -6.44
CA SER A 191 12.23 -30.93 -5.62
C SER A 191 12.00 -29.51 -5.12
N SER A 192 11.09 -28.79 -5.78
CA SER A 192 10.57 -27.49 -5.33
C SER A 192 9.22 -27.66 -4.62
N ASN A 193 9.04 -26.96 -3.50
CA ASN A 193 7.75 -26.94 -2.80
C ASN A 193 6.73 -26.04 -3.52
N GLY A 194 7.21 -25.06 -4.30
CA GLY A 194 6.37 -24.07 -4.96
C GLY A 194 5.70 -23.13 -3.97
N LEU A 195 4.56 -22.58 -4.37
CA LEU A 195 3.66 -21.80 -3.51
C LEU A 195 2.77 -22.74 -2.69
N LEU A 196 2.44 -22.31 -1.47
CA LEU A 196 1.46 -23.01 -0.64
C LEU A 196 0.04 -22.84 -1.23
N PRO A 197 -0.72 -23.93 -1.39
CA PRO A 197 -2.07 -23.92 -1.95
C PRO A 197 -3.09 -23.45 -0.90
N ILE A 198 -2.95 -22.23 -0.42
CA ILE A 198 -3.90 -21.62 0.51
C ILE A 198 -5.07 -21.04 -0.29
N GLU A 199 -6.27 -21.19 0.24
CA GLU A 199 -7.51 -20.73 -0.39
C GLU A 199 -7.53 -19.20 -0.64
N PRO A 200 -8.35 -18.73 -1.61
CA PRO A 200 -8.51 -17.31 -1.93
C PRO A 200 -8.90 -16.45 -0.72
N CYS A 201 -8.80 -15.13 -0.90
CA CYS A 201 -9.20 -14.13 0.08
C CYS A 201 -10.58 -14.46 0.71
N PRO A 202 -10.64 -14.74 2.04
CA PRO A 202 -11.87 -15.17 2.70
C PRO A 202 -12.94 -14.08 2.70
N LEU A 203 -12.55 -12.80 2.66
CA LEU A 203 -13.49 -11.68 2.55
C LEU A 203 -14.30 -11.75 1.25
N HIS A 204 -13.66 -12.12 0.14
CA HIS A 204 -14.33 -12.29 -1.14
C HIS A 204 -15.28 -13.50 -1.13
N ILE A 205 -14.94 -14.56 -0.40
CA ILE A 205 -15.83 -15.72 -0.21
C ILE A 205 -17.10 -15.29 0.53
N ILE A 206 -16.95 -14.59 1.66
CA ILE A 206 -18.08 -14.12 2.47
C ILE A 206 -18.94 -13.14 1.66
N HIS A 207 -18.33 -12.15 1.00
CA HIS A 207 -19.06 -11.19 0.17
C HIS A 207 -19.86 -11.89 -0.94
N THR A 208 -19.24 -12.85 -1.63
CA THR A 208 -19.91 -13.61 -2.69
C THR A 208 -21.05 -14.48 -2.13
N ALA A 209 -20.87 -15.07 -0.96
CA ALA A 209 -21.91 -15.86 -0.30
C ALA A 209 -23.14 -15.01 0.05
N PHE A 210 -22.94 -13.81 0.63
CA PHE A 210 -24.02 -12.87 0.89
C PHE A 210 -24.75 -12.47 -0.39
N LYS A 211 -24.00 -12.06 -1.43
CA LYS A 211 -24.57 -11.70 -2.73
C LYS A 211 -25.43 -12.83 -3.32
N ARG A 212 -24.94 -14.07 -3.27
CA ARG A 212 -25.71 -15.25 -3.73
C ARG A 212 -26.98 -15.47 -2.90
N GLY A 213 -26.90 -15.26 -1.58
CA GLY A 213 -28.07 -15.33 -0.69
C GLY A 213 -29.18 -14.37 -1.11
N PHE A 214 -28.86 -13.10 -1.37
CA PHE A 214 -29.84 -12.13 -1.87
C PHE A 214 -30.47 -12.58 -3.20
N THR A 215 -29.65 -13.02 -4.15
CA THR A 215 -30.13 -13.46 -5.49
C THR A 215 -31.01 -14.71 -5.45
N GLN A 216 -30.86 -15.58 -4.46
CA GLN A 216 -31.66 -16.81 -4.35
C GLN A 216 -33.01 -16.62 -3.66
N ASN A 217 -33.17 -15.56 -2.86
CA ASN A 217 -34.38 -15.31 -2.09
C ASN A 217 -35.32 -14.29 -2.77
N ASP A 218 -35.02 -13.86 -4.00
CA ASP A 218 -35.77 -12.85 -4.77
C ASP A 218 -36.05 -11.56 -3.98
N TRP A 219 -35.14 -11.19 -3.07
CA TRP A 219 -35.28 -9.97 -2.28
C TRP A 219 -34.93 -8.74 -3.13
N GLN A 220 -35.93 -7.93 -3.47
CA GLN A 220 -35.77 -6.65 -4.20
C GLN A 220 -35.15 -5.53 -3.35
N ILE A 221 -34.29 -5.87 -2.40
CA ILE A 221 -33.67 -4.90 -1.48
C ILE A 221 -32.73 -3.96 -2.26
N GLU A 222 -32.02 -4.47 -3.27
CA GLU A 222 -31.16 -3.63 -4.11
C GLU A 222 -31.98 -2.57 -4.87
N ASP A 223 -33.12 -2.96 -5.45
CA ASP A 223 -34.01 -2.05 -6.20
C ASP A 223 -34.58 -0.97 -5.27
N ILE A 224 -35.08 -1.35 -4.09
CA ILE A 224 -35.62 -0.41 -3.11
C ILE A 224 -34.54 0.58 -2.63
N LEU A 225 -33.32 0.09 -2.34
CA LEU A 225 -32.21 0.95 -1.92
C LEU A 225 -31.77 1.88 -3.05
N TYR A 226 -31.79 1.40 -4.29
CA TYR A 226 -31.48 2.21 -5.48
C TYR A 226 -32.54 3.29 -5.69
N ASP A 227 -33.82 2.96 -5.52
CA ASP A 227 -34.93 3.91 -5.60
C ASP A 227 -34.82 4.99 -4.52
N PHE A 228 -34.50 4.60 -3.28
CA PHE A 228 -34.22 5.57 -2.22
C PHE A 228 -33.02 6.45 -2.56
N TRP A 229 -31.94 5.87 -3.05
CA TRP A 229 -30.75 6.62 -3.44
C TRP A 229 -31.05 7.62 -4.55
N CYS A 230 -31.80 7.21 -5.59
CA CYS A 230 -32.27 8.10 -6.66
C CYS A 230 -33.19 9.20 -6.14
N PHE A 231 -34.09 8.88 -5.20
CA PHE A 231 -34.99 9.85 -4.58
C PHE A 231 -34.24 10.92 -3.78
N PHE A 232 -33.17 10.56 -3.08
CA PHE A 232 -32.35 11.48 -2.29
C PHE A 232 -31.19 12.12 -3.06
N LEU A 233 -30.95 11.73 -4.30
CA LEU A 233 -29.95 12.35 -5.17
C LEU A 233 -30.45 13.75 -5.56
N PRO A 234 -29.77 14.83 -5.17
CA PRO A 234 -30.16 16.16 -5.62
C PRO A 234 -30.11 16.20 -7.15
N ILE A 235 -31.22 16.60 -7.78
CA ILE A 235 -31.23 16.99 -9.19
C ILE A 235 -30.29 18.19 -9.28
N ILE A 236 -29.05 17.95 -9.71
CA ILE A 236 -28.16 19.03 -10.12
C ILE A 236 -28.73 19.50 -11.45
N SER A 237 -29.65 20.46 -11.38
CA SER A 237 -30.12 21.20 -12.55
C SER A 237 -28.92 21.92 -13.17
N SER A 238 -28.67 21.59 -14.43
CA SER A 238 -27.69 22.19 -15.35
C SER A 238 -27.70 23.72 -15.34
#